data_AF-A0A3E0P1Z0-F1
#
_entry.id   AF-A0A3E0P1Z0-F1
#
_cell.length_a   1.000
_cell.length_b   1.000
_cell.length_c   1.000
_cell.angle_alpha   90.00
_cell.angle_beta   90.00
_cell.angle_gamma   90.00
#
_symmetry.space_group_name_H-M   'P 1'
#
loop_
_entity.id
_entity.type
_entity.pdbx_description
1 polymer ?
#
loop_
_entity_poly.entity_id
_entity_poly.type
_entity_poly.pdbx_seq_one_letter_code
_entity_poly.pdbx_strand_id
1 'polypeptide(L)'
;MTGVGRSPRLCRVKKRAMAKSDRRPTPDGASSPSIETRQSGDRAMNAADLSRRTDPRSDRTRSTATSARPAIGATVLGGLILCGSLLAGAASAQDIAIDSVTISNPPKAGNCNTVTVTIRNTSNQLINVITGAKVITFPSATPNQNRAEKATFFSALQPNGTMTRTVQGVELLGGQVQHTVQVVADFENKVQETNENNNLDTQFVNPSQTCGGGLCDLKAESISPTYSNLPGTYPAKISVKFRNVGGANCQSSTLQLSRYEGTSASGSATVVGNQTLSSASPNQLRSVGWSDNDHPSSGTFTYAYSWVGNPPDSDTSNNFLTKTVTFTSPGGGNQGGGNPAGCDLSAVFIAPGNTVSGGSNSSFQVRFKNQGTATCQGAKISLSRYNGSKCSGYGSKVGGSGNFQALNPLSSGQEQVLTWSERRGPRKGTYCHKMTYSPAFNDSNNNNHHPQKTVSYQ
;
A
#
# COMPACT_ATOMS: atom_id res chain seq x y z
N MET A 1 64.30 20.27 -30.27
CA MET A 1 64.07 20.68 -31.67
C MET A 1 62.69 20.22 -32.09
N THR A 2 62.01 21.11 -32.80
CA THR A 2 60.56 21.26 -33.01
C THR A 2 59.89 20.17 -33.84
N GLY A 3 58.67 19.78 -33.45
CA GLY A 3 57.78 18.93 -34.24
C GLY A 3 56.34 19.01 -33.76
N VAL A 4 55.58 19.96 -34.33
CA VAL A 4 54.18 20.28 -33.99
C VAL A 4 53.24 19.20 -34.55
N GLY A 5 52.52 18.51 -33.67
CA GLY A 5 51.49 17.51 -34.00
C GLY A 5 50.10 18.15 -34.17
N ARG A 6 49.49 17.90 -35.33
CA ARG A 6 48.19 18.44 -35.77
C ARG A 6 47.00 17.80 -35.04
N SER A 7 46.04 18.62 -34.62
CA SER A 7 44.67 18.21 -34.22
C SER A 7 43.76 18.03 -35.44
N PRO A 8 42.87 17.01 -35.47
CA PRO A 8 41.87 16.87 -36.52
C PRO A 8 40.59 17.70 -36.25
N ARG A 9 39.99 18.16 -37.35
CA ARG A 9 38.84 19.07 -37.46
C ARG A 9 37.52 18.41 -37.04
N LEU A 10 36.71 19.15 -36.28
CA LEU A 10 35.31 18.87 -35.96
C LEU A 10 34.40 19.08 -37.19
N CYS A 11 33.60 18.06 -37.51
CA CYS A 11 32.49 18.12 -38.47
C CYS A 11 31.33 18.98 -37.91
N ARG A 12 30.97 20.03 -38.64
CA ARG A 12 29.85 20.93 -38.33
C ARG A 12 28.62 20.49 -39.14
N VAL A 13 27.68 19.80 -38.48
CA VAL A 13 26.38 19.45 -39.08
C VAL A 13 25.41 20.63 -38.90
N LYS A 14 24.98 21.22 -40.03
CA LYS A 14 23.91 22.23 -40.09
C LYS A 14 22.54 21.54 -39.88
N LYS A 15 21.82 21.87 -38.81
CA LYS A 15 20.38 21.57 -38.68
C LYS A 15 19.56 22.64 -39.41
N ARG A 16 18.78 22.23 -40.41
CA ARG A 16 17.76 23.05 -41.07
C ARG A 16 16.52 23.15 -40.17
N ALA A 17 15.97 24.35 -40.07
CA ALA A 17 14.68 24.65 -39.49
C ALA A 17 13.56 24.16 -40.43
N MET A 18 12.52 23.53 -39.87
CA MET A 18 11.25 23.28 -40.56
C MET A 18 10.17 24.19 -40.00
N ALA A 19 9.39 24.73 -40.93
CA ALA A 19 8.46 25.82 -40.77
C ALA A 19 7.13 25.40 -40.14
N LYS A 20 6.52 26.37 -39.44
CA LYS A 20 5.12 26.41 -39.01
C LYS A 20 4.18 26.27 -40.21
N SER A 21 3.13 25.48 -40.05
CA SER A 21 1.94 25.50 -40.90
C SER A 21 0.74 25.89 -40.02
N ASP A 22 0.24 27.10 -40.27
CA ASP A 22 -1.01 27.63 -39.75
C ASP A 22 -2.22 26.92 -40.40
N ARG A 23 -3.20 26.50 -39.59
CA ARG A 23 -4.60 26.40 -40.04
C ARG A 23 -5.54 26.88 -38.93
N ARG A 24 -6.33 27.89 -39.28
CA ARG A 24 -7.48 28.42 -38.52
C ARG A 24 -8.78 27.67 -38.88
N PRO A 25 -9.88 27.89 -38.13
CA PRO A 25 -10.94 26.90 -37.88
C PRO A 25 -12.27 27.21 -38.59
N THR A 26 -13.20 26.25 -38.54
CA THR A 26 -14.66 26.48 -38.61
C THR A 26 -15.45 25.30 -37.97
N PRO A 27 -16.72 25.51 -37.60
CA PRO A 27 -17.39 24.92 -36.43
C PRO A 27 -18.46 23.86 -36.77
N ASP A 28 -19.33 23.59 -35.78
CA ASP A 28 -20.50 22.68 -35.73
C ASP A 28 -20.17 21.32 -35.08
N GLY A 29 -20.81 20.84 -34.01
CA GLY A 29 -22.13 21.10 -33.46
C GLY A 29 -22.92 19.78 -33.47
N ALA A 30 -22.92 19.02 -32.36
CA ALA A 30 -23.93 17.98 -32.07
C ALA A 30 -23.72 17.31 -30.68
N SER A 31 -24.60 17.67 -29.75
CA SER A 31 -25.31 16.80 -28.79
C SER A 31 -24.71 15.44 -28.38
N SER A 32 -24.32 15.33 -27.10
CA SER A 32 -24.23 14.07 -26.35
C SER A 32 -25.53 13.79 -25.59
N PRO A 33 -26.06 12.55 -25.57
CA PRO A 33 -27.07 12.17 -24.60
C PRO A 33 -26.44 11.69 -23.28
N SER A 34 -27.03 12.17 -22.20
CA SER A 34 -26.84 11.84 -20.80
C SER A 34 -27.23 10.39 -20.47
N ILE A 35 -26.37 9.66 -19.77
CA ILE A 35 -26.72 8.39 -19.11
C ILE A 35 -26.95 8.66 -17.63
N GLU A 36 -28.21 8.49 -17.21
CA GLU A 36 -28.67 8.48 -15.83
C GLU A 36 -27.98 7.37 -15.03
N THR A 37 -27.44 7.72 -13.87
CA THR A 37 -27.04 6.74 -12.85
C THR A 37 -28.15 6.69 -11.80
N ARG A 38 -28.92 5.59 -11.77
CA ARG A 38 -29.93 5.34 -10.73
C ARG A 38 -29.25 4.84 -9.45
N GLN A 39 -29.64 5.48 -8.34
CA GLN A 39 -29.42 5.05 -6.97
C GLN A 39 -30.34 3.87 -6.60
N SER A 40 -29.78 2.90 -5.89
CA SER A 40 -30.43 2.14 -4.81
C SER A 40 -29.29 1.62 -3.93
N GLY A 41 -29.19 1.89 -2.63
CA GLY A 41 -30.26 1.87 -1.66
C GLY A 41 -30.21 0.52 -0.95
N ASP A 42 -29.69 0.56 0.28
CA ASP A 42 -30.03 -0.30 1.43
C ASP A 42 -29.22 -1.57 1.80
N ARG A 43 -28.75 -1.45 3.06
CA ARG A 43 -28.86 -2.38 4.21
C ARG A 43 -27.80 -3.47 4.41
N ALA A 44 -27.00 -3.20 5.44
CA ALA A 44 -26.34 -4.17 6.29
C ALA A 44 -27.35 -5.03 7.07
N MET A 45 -27.06 -6.33 7.20
CA MET A 45 -27.49 -7.16 8.33
C MET A 45 -26.38 -8.14 8.73
N ASN A 46 -26.16 -8.19 10.04
CA ASN A 46 -25.41 -9.20 10.79
C ASN A 46 -26.20 -10.51 10.93
N ALA A 47 -25.49 -11.54 11.40
CA ALA A 47 -25.89 -12.82 12.02
C ALA A 47 -25.45 -14.01 11.15
N ALA A 48 -24.49 -14.85 11.57
CA ALA A 48 -24.50 -15.73 12.75
C ALA A 48 -25.71 -16.67 12.77
N ASP A 49 -25.39 -17.96 12.85
CA ASP A 49 -26.28 -19.10 13.14
C ASP A 49 -27.04 -19.70 11.95
N LEU A 50 -26.60 -20.91 11.55
CA LEU A 50 -27.47 -21.97 11.05
C LEU A 50 -26.71 -23.30 11.08
N SER A 51 -26.71 -23.89 12.27
CA SER A 51 -26.56 -25.33 12.44
C SER A 51 -27.95 -25.99 12.31
N ARG A 52 -28.12 -26.92 11.35
CA ARG A 52 -28.87 -28.19 11.51
C ARG A 52 -29.19 -28.87 10.17
N ARG A 53 -28.85 -30.18 10.18
CA ARG A 53 -29.52 -31.32 9.55
C ARG A 53 -29.56 -31.41 8.01
N THR A 54 -28.92 -32.45 7.49
CA THR A 54 -29.62 -33.71 7.15
C THR A 54 -28.61 -34.82 6.87
N ASP A 55 -28.74 -35.95 7.59
CA ASP A 55 -28.16 -37.24 7.23
C ASP A 55 -28.85 -37.78 5.96
N PRO A 56 -28.15 -38.64 5.20
CA PRO A 56 -28.72 -39.97 5.04
C PRO A 56 -27.70 -41.11 5.23
N ARG A 57 -28.19 -42.15 5.90
CA ARG A 57 -27.66 -43.52 5.96
C ARG A 57 -27.33 -44.08 4.57
N SER A 58 -26.24 -44.84 4.47
CA SER A 58 -26.27 -46.12 3.74
C SER A 58 -25.24 -47.11 4.29
N ASP A 59 -25.74 -48.27 4.66
CA ASP A 59 -25.02 -49.53 4.92
C ASP A 59 -24.04 -49.89 3.81
N ARG A 60 -22.87 -50.47 4.16
CA ARG A 60 -22.50 -51.84 3.73
C ARG A 60 -21.16 -52.33 4.28
N THR A 61 -21.30 -53.40 5.07
CA THR A 61 -20.50 -54.66 5.05
C THR A 61 -18.98 -54.61 5.16
N ARG A 62 -18.56 -54.96 6.37
CA ARG A 62 -17.28 -55.55 6.81
C ARG A 62 -17.03 -56.90 6.10
N SER A 63 -15.85 -57.09 5.52
CA SER A 63 -15.31 -58.41 5.18
C SER A 63 -13.85 -58.49 5.60
N THR A 64 -13.60 -59.34 6.59
CA THR A 64 -12.28 -59.82 7.02
C THR A 64 -11.98 -61.11 6.28
N ALA A 65 -10.87 -61.18 5.55
CA ALA A 65 -10.36 -62.43 5.00
C ALA A 65 -8.93 -62.68 5.50
N THR A 66 -8.86 -63.69 6.35
CA THR A 66 -7.71 -64.31 7.00
C THR A 66 -6.84 -65.04 5.98
N SER A 67 -5.51 -64.96 6.13
CA SER A 67 -4.55 -65.74 5.33
C SER A 67 -4.58 -67.22 5.73
N ALA A 68 -4.66 -68.11 4.75
CA ALA A 68 -4.40 -69.54 4.93
C ALA A 68 -3.28 -69.98 3.97
N ARG A 69 -2.21 -70.52 4.55
CA ARG A 69 -1.25 -71.39 3.86
C ARG A 69 -1.92 -72.72 3.48
N PRO A 70 -1.38 -73.43 2.48
CA PRO A 70 -1.11 -74.84 2.73
C PRO A 70 0.29 -75.27 2.33
N ALA A 71 0.76 -76.32 3.01
CA ALA A 71 1.92 -77.13 2.70
C ALA A 71 1.46 -78.54 2.27
N ILE A 72 2.44 -79.37 1.87
CA ILE A 72 2.38 -80.79 1.43
C ILE A 72 2.12 -80.90 -0.09
N GLY A 73 2.94 -81.51 -0.95
CA GLY A 73 4.01 -82.51 -0.81
C GLY A 73 3.60 -83.81 -1.51
N ALA A 74 4.19 -84.16 -2.66
CA ALA A 74 4.46 -85.55 -3.11
C ALA A 74 4.97 -85.63 -4.57
N THR A 75 5.93 -86.54 -4.73
CA THR A 75 6.74 -86.94 -5.89
C THR A 75 5.98 -87.83 -6.89
N VAL A 76 6.18 -87.67 -8.20
CA VAL A 76 6.10 -88.76 -9.20
C VAL A 76 7.13 -88.54 -10.32
N LEU A 77 7.93 -89.58 -10.57
CA LEU A 77 8.89 -89.77 -11.67
C LEU A 77 8.19 -89.88 -13.03
N GLY A 78 8.85 -89.39 -14.09
CA GLY A 78 8.72 -89.97 -15.43
C GLY A 78 8.80 -88.97 -16.58
N GLY A 79 9.76 -89.16 -17.48
CA GLY A 79 9.71 -88.61 -18.83
C GLY A 79 10.78 -87.57 -19.15
N LEU A 80 12.00 -88.05 -19.41
CA LEU A 80 13.04 -87.31 -20.11
C LEU A 80 12.56 -86.99 -21.54
N ILE A 81 12.12 -85.76 -21.78
CA ILE A 81 11.99 -85.19 -23.12
C ILE A 81 12.94 -83.99 -23.16
N LEU A 82 14.08 -84.17 -23.83
CA LEU A 82 14.93 -83.07 -24.29
C LEU A 82 14.15 -82.27 -25.36
N CYS A 83 13.22 -81.43 -24.92
CA CYS A 83 12.84 -80.27 -25.70
C CYS A 83 13.94 -79.25 -25.47
N GLY A 84 14.66 -78.89 -26.53
CA GLY A 84 15.52 -77.73 -26.54
C GLY A 84 14.68 -76.51 -26.22
N SER A 85 14.61 -76.15 -24.94
CA SER A 85 14.09 -74.88 -24.49
C SER A 85 14.91 -73.82 -25.19
N LEU A 86 14.36 -73.21 -26.23
CA LEU A 86 14.68 -71.83 -26.52
C LEU A 86 14.49 -71.13 -25.17
N LEU A 87 15.60 -70.83 -24.50
CA LEU A 87 15.67 -69.80 -23.49
C LEU A 87 15.24 -68.54 -24.25
N ALA A 88 13.93 -68.30 -24.32
CA ALA A 88 13.39 -66.98 -24.49
C ALA A 88 13.95 -66.21 -23.30
N GLY A 89 15.13 -65.62 -23.51
CA GLY A 89 15.76 -64.77 -22.52
C GLY A 89 14.68 -63.79 -22.13
N ALA A 90 14.25 -63.85 -20.87
CA ALA A 90 13.33 -62.87 -20.32
C ALA A 90 13.90 -61.52 -20.75
N ALA A 91 13.19 -60.81 -21.62
CA ALA A 91 13.60 -59.49 -22.06
C ALA A 91 13.81 -58.72 -20.76
N SER A 92 15.07 -58.40 -20.44
CA SER A 92 15.35 -57.69 -19.20
C SER A 92 14.61 -56.37 -19.31
N ALA A 93 13.58 -56.20 -18.49
CA ALA A 93 12.71 -55.06 -18.68
C ALA A 93 13.48 -53.77 -18.39
N GLN A 94 13.08 -52.71 -19.09
CA GLN A 94 13.64 -51.37 -18.91
C GLN A 94 13.39 -50.92 -17.47
N ASP A 95 14.20 -49.99 -16.97
CA ASP A 95 14.03 -49.46 -15.61
C ASP A 95 14.61 -48.05 -15.60
N ILE A 96 13.76 -47.06 -15.35
CA ILE A 96 14.12 -45.66 -15.19
C ILE A 96 14.05 -45.39 -13.69
N ALA A 97 15.02 -44.64 -13.19
CA ALA A 97 15.00 -44.17 -11.81
C ALA A 97 15.37 -42.69 -11.77
N ILE A 98 14.81 -41.97 -10.80
CA ILE A 98 15.36 -40.66 -10.46
C ILE A 98 16.69 -40.88 -9.74
N ASP A 99 17.78 -40.37 -10.33
CA ASP A 99 19.13 -40.46 -9.77
C ASP A 99 19.39 -39.31 -8.79
N SER A 100 18.98 -38.09 -9.16
CA SER A 100 19.09 -36.91 -8.30
C SER A 100 18.14 -35.80 -8.72
N VAL A 101 17.63 -35.05 -7.74
CA VAL A 101 16.93 -33.78 -7.94
C VAL A 101 17.66 -32.68 -7.17
N THR A 102 17.94 -31.57 -7.85
CA THR A 102 18.41 -30.36 -7.19
C THR A 102 17.51 -29.18 -7.54
N ILE A 103 17.26 -28.35 -6.53
CA ILE A 103 16.43 -27.14 -6.67
C ILE A 103 17.36 -25.95 -6.48
N SER A 104 17.00 -24.80 -7.07
CA SER A 104 17.71 -23.53 -6.82
C SER A 104 18.00 -23.35 -5.33
N ASN A 105 19.26 -23.04 -5.01
CA ASN A 105 19.73 -22.88 -3.65
C ASN A 105 20.28 -21.46 -3.45
N PRO A 106 19.66 -20.61 -2.62
CA PRO A 106 18.43 -20.89 -1.86
C PRO A 106 17.17 -20.90 -2.76
N PRO A 107 16.12 -21.66 -2.38
CA PRO A 107 14.83 -21.65 -3.08
C PRO A 107 14.13 -20.31 -2.88
N LYS A 108 13.42 -19.84 -3.91
CA LYS A 108 12.83 -18.50 -3.98
C LYS A 108 11.33 -18.55 -4.26
N ALA A 109 10.55 -17.70 -3.64
CA ALA A 109 9.14 -17.49 -3.92
C ALA A 109 8.95 -16.77 -5.27
N GLY A 110 8.01 -17.22 -6.09
CA GLY A 110 7.79 -16.78 -7.46
C GLY A 110 8.26 -17.81 -8.49
N ASN A 111 8.25 -17.43 -9.76
CA ASN A 111 8.43 -18.29 -10.94
C ASN A 111 9.87 -18.26 -11.52
N CYS A 112 10.90 -18.32 -10.68
CA CYS A 112 12.31 -18.22 -11.10
C CYS A 112 13.18 -19.39 -10.68
N ASN A 113 12.63 -20.38 -9.98
CA ASN A 113 13.43 -21.53 -9.57
C ASN A 113 13.75 -22.38 -10.79
N THR A 114 14.99 -22.84 -10.83
CA THR A 114 15.42 -23.93 -11.70
C THR A 114 15.46 -25.21 -10.88
N VAL A 115 14.85 -26.27 -11.41
CA VAL A 115 14.95 -27.64 -10.89
C VAL A 115 15.74 -28.47 -11.89
N THR A 116 16.85 -29.04 -11.45
CA THR A 116 17.68 -29.94 -12.27
C THR A 116 17.36 -31.37 -11.88
N VAL A 117 16.93 -32.16 -12.86
CA VAL A 117 16.54 -33.56 -12.71
C VAL A 117 17.54 -34.41 -13.45
N THR A 118 18.13 -35.39 -12.76
CA THR A 118 18.93 -36.45 -13.36
C THR A 118 18.17 -37.76 -13.24
N ILE A 119 17.93 -38.42 -14.36
CA ILE A 119 17.40 -39.79 -14.40
C ILE A 119 18.50 -40.77 -14.78
N ARG A 120 18.34 -42.02 -14.37
CA ARG A 120 19.22 -43.14 -14.72
C ARG A 120 18.39 -44.27 -15.32
N ASN A 121 18.90 -44.90 -16.37
CA ASN A 121 18.43 -46.20 -16.79
C ASN A 121 19.18 -47.25 -15.96
N THR A 122 18.51 -47.88 -15.01
CA THR A 122 19.10 -48.88 -14.11
C THR A 122 19.12 -50.28 -14.71
N SER A 123 18.54 -50.45 -15.91
CA SER A 123 18.59 -51.69 -16.67
C SER A 123 19.81 -51.77 -17.59
N ASN A 124 20.03 -52.96 -18.15
CA ASN A 124 21.01 -53.22 -19.20
C ASN A 124 20.43 -53.07 -20.63
N GLN A 125 19.17 -52.62 -20.79
CA GLN A 125 18.54 -52.40 -22.10
C GLN A 125 18.59 -50.94 -22.51
N LEU A 126 18.65 -50.67 -23.82
CA LEU A 126 18.48 -49.32 -24.34
C LEU A 126 17.02 -48.88 -24.21
N ILE A 127 16.78 -47.66 -23.72
CA ILE A 127 15.47 -47.02 -23.75
C ILE A 127 15.44 -46.07 -24.94
N ASN A 128 14.74 -46.43 -26.01
CA ASN A 128 14.65 -45.66 -27.26
C ASN A 128 13.37 -44.82 -27.38
N VAL A 129 12.48 -44.89 -26.40
CA VAL A 129 11.25 -44.09 -26.33
C VAL A 129 11.56 -42.76 -25.66
N ILE A 130 11.03 -41.67 -26.22
CA ILE A 130 11.08 -40.35 -25.57
C ILE A 130 10.19 -40.41 -24.33
N THR A 131 10.82 -40.24 -23.18
CA THR A 131 10.17 -40.13 -21.87
C THR A 131 10.43 -38.75 -21.27
N GLY A 132 9.65 -38.32 -20.29
CA GLY A 132 9.79 -37.01 -19.67
C GLY A 132 9.80 -37.06 -18.14
N ALA A 133 10.32 -36.00 -17.52
CA ALA A 133 10.12 -35.74 -16.10
C ALA A 133 9.15 -34.58 -15.91
N LYS A 134 8.20 -34.76 -14.98
CA LYS A 134 7.28 -33.72 -14.55
C LYS A 134 7.67 -33.23 -13.16
N VAL A 135 7.89 -31.93 -13.03
CA VAL A 135 8.07 -31.23 -11.76
C VAL A 135 6.72 -30.66 -11.33
N ILE A 136 6.33 -30.98 -10.12
CA ILE A 136 5.06 -30.64 -9.51
C ILE A 136 5.36 -29.90 -8.21
N THR A 137 4.80 -28.70 -8.03
CA THR A 137 4.96 -27.94 -6.79
C THR A 137 3.62 -27.61 -6.17
N PHE A 138 3.54 -27.70 -4.84
CA PHE A 138 2.36 -27.32 -4.06
C PHE A 138 2.76 -26.96 -2.62
N PRO A 139 1.97 -26.14 -1.91
CA PRO A 139 2.17 -25.91 -0.49
C PRO A 139 1.88 -27.19 0.30
N SER A 140 2.77 -27.59 1.21
CA SER A 140 2.68 -28.88 1.91
C SER A 140 1.42 -29.02 2.77
N ALA A 141 0.87 -27.90 3.27
CA ALA A 141 -0.38 -27.88 4.05
C ALA A 141 -1.64 -28.13 3.20
N THR A 142 -1.57 -27.93 1.87
CA THR A 142 -2.72 -27.95 0.96
C THR A 142 -2.36 -28.58 -0.39
N PRO A 143 -2.08 -29.89 -0.44
CA PRO A 143 -1.53 -30.55 -1.65
C PRO A 143 -2.46 -30.53 -2.87
N ASN A 144 -3.77 -30.35 -2.66
CA ASN A 144 -4.78 -30.35 -3.74
C ASN A 144 -5.14 -28.95 -4.25
N GLN A 145 -4.52 -27.88 -3.73
CA GLN A 145 -4.79 -26.50 -4.13
C GLN A 145 -3.48 -25.80 -4.53
N ASN A 146 -3.52 -24.97 -5.58
CA ASN A 146 -2.38 -24.18 -6.06
C ASN A 146 -1.19 -25.04 -6.54
N ARG A 147 -1.48 -26.10 -7.29
CA ARG A 147 -0.49 -26.98 -7.91
C ARG A 147 0.05 -26.33 -9.19
N ALA A 148 1.37 -26.16 -9.28
CA ALA A 148 2.05 -25.77 -10.52
C ALA A 148 2.79 -26.98 -11.09
N GLU A 149 2.72 -27.14 -12.42
CA GLU A 149 3.33 -28.26 -13.13
C GLU A 149 4.19 -27.76 -14.28
N LYS A 150 5.35 -28.37 -14.44
CA LYS A 150 6.22 -28.18 -15.60
C LYS A 150 6.84 -29.51 -16.00
N ALA A 151 7.13 -29.68 -17.28
CA ALA A 151 7.74 -30.91 -17.79
C ALA A 151 8.98 -30.61 -18.62
N THR A 152 9.87 -31.59 -18.68
CA THR A 152 11.00 -31.65 -19.62
C THR A 152 11.11 -33.05 -20.18
N PHE A 153 11.70 -33.19 -21.37
CA PHE A 153 11.78 -34.46 -22.09
C PHE A 153 13.24 -34.91 -22.25
N PHE A 154 13.43 -36.22 -22.15
CA PHE A 154 14.68 -36.91 -22.34
C PHE A 154 14.67 -37.63 -23.69
N SER A 155 15.81 -37.65 -24.35
CA SER A 155 16.02 -38.50 -25.53
C SER A 155 16.33 -39.93 -25.08
N ALA A 156 16.69 -40.81 -26.03
CA ALA A 156 17.08 -42.18 -25.72
C ALA A 156 18.14 -42.27 -24.59
N LEU A 157 17.96 -43.22 -23.68
CA LEU A 157 18.78 -43.42 -22.48
C LEU A 157 19.53 -44.75 -22.58
N GLN A 158 20.86 -44.68 -22.65
CA GLN A 158 21.74 -45.85 -22.78
C GLN A 158 21.62 -46.77 -21.55
N PRO A 159 21.91 -48.09 -21.70
CA PRO A 159 22.04 -49.00 -20.57
C PRO A 159 22.94 -48.44 -19.47
N ASN A 160 22.49 -48.46 -18.21
CA ASN A 160 23.22 -47.88 -17.06
C ASN A 160 23.56 -46.38 -17.20
N GLY A 161 23.01 -45.69 -18.20
CA GLY A 161 23.30 -44.30 -18.51
C GLY A 161 22.46 -43.33 -17.69
N THR A 162 22.97 -42.11 -17.51
CA THR A 162 22.24 -41.00 -16.90
C THR A 162 21.98 -39.88 -17.89
N MET A 163 20.93 -39.10 -17.64
CA MET A 163 20.66 -37.88 -18.39
C MET A 163 20.13 -36.80 -17.46
N THR A 164 20.66 -35.60 -17.60
CA THR A 164 20.30 -34.44 -16.79
C THR A 164 19.55 -33.40 -17.63
N ARG A 165 18.44 -32.88 -17.09
CA ARG A 165 17.65 -31.80 -17.68
C ARG A 165 17.31 -30.76 -16.63
N THR A 166 17.16 -29.52 -17.07
CA THR A 166 16.74 -28.41 -16.22
C THR A 166 15.32 -27.97 -16.57
N VAL A 167 14.49 -27.76 -15.56
CA VAL A 167 13.15 -27.17 -15.67
C VAL A 167 13.23 -25.76 -15.09
N GLN A 168 13.01 -24.76 -15.93
CA GLN A 168 13.10 -23.35 -15.54
C GLN A 168 11.74 -22.76 -15.14
N GLY A 169 11.81 -21.74 -14.29
CA GLY A 169 10.67 -20.96 -13.84
C GLY A 169 9.65 -21.75 -13.03
N VAL A 170 10.13 -22.68 -12.22
CA VAL A 170 9.32 -23.44 -11.26
C VAL A 170 8.81 -22.47 -10.18
N GLU A 171 7.50 -22.48 -9.99
CA GLU A 171 6.81 -21.56 -9.08
C GLU A 171 6.74 -22.14 -7.66
N LEU A 172 7.13 -21.32 -6.69
CA LEU A 172 6.94 -21.56 -5.26
C LEU A 172 6.19 -20.36 -4.67
N LEU A 173 5.25 -20.56 -3.74
CA LEU A 173 4.52 -19.46 -3.11
C LEU A 173 5.39 -18.78 -2.04
N GLY A 174 5.13 -17.49 -1.78
CA GLY A 174 5.78 -16.74 -0.72
C GLY A 174 5.17 -16.98 0.66
N GLY A 175 5.77 -16.38 1.70
CA GLY A 175 5.18 -16.30 3.03
C GLY A 175 5.63 -17.36 4.04
N GLN A 176 6.86 -17.89 3.94
CA GLN A 176 7.40 -18.90 4.86
C GLN A 176 6.54 -20.18 4.94
N VAL A 177 5.89 -20.53 3.83
CA VAL A 177 5.12 -21.78 3.71
C VAL A 177 6.06 -22.87 3.20
N GLN A 178 6.09 -24.02 3.85
CA GLN A 178 6.81 -25.19 3.33
C GLN A 178 6.16 -25.65 2.04
N HIS A 179 6.99 -25.86 1.02
CA HIS A 179 6.60 -26.40 -0.27
C HIS A 179 7.08 -27.83 -0.44
N THR A 180 6.24 -28.63 -1.07
CA THR A 180 6.63 -29.94 -1.60
C THR A 180 6.91 -29.78 -3.09
N VAL A 181 8.07 -30.28 -3.53
CA VAL A 181 8.46 -30.39 -4.94
C VAL A 181 8.56 -31.88 -5.26
N GLN A 182 7.61 -32.39 -6.04
CA GLN A 182 7.62 -33.76 -6.53
C GLN A 182 8.15 -33.81 -7.96
N VAL A 183 9.01 -34.77 -8.25
CA VAL A 183 9.50 -35.04 -9.59
C VAL A 183 9.11 -36.46 -9.96
N VAL A 184 8.45 -36.61 -11.10
CA VAL A 184 8.00 -37.91 -11.63
C VAL A 184 8.69 -38.14 -12.97
N ALA A 185 9.61 -39.10 -13.04
CA ALA A 185 10.15 -39.65 -14.28
C ALA A 185 9.10 -40.56 -14.94
N ASP A 186 9.19 -40.70 -16.26
CA ASP A 186 8.19 -41.36 -17.10
C ASP A 186 6.73 -41.05 -16.74
N PHE A 187 6.42 -39.76 -16.52
CA PHE A 187 5.09 -39.37 -16.05
C PHE A 187 3.94 -39.71 -17.01
N GLU A 188 4.26 -40.03 -18.26
CA GLU A 188 3.31 -40.47 -19.29
C GLU A 188 3.17 -42.01 -19.33
N ASN A 189 3.95 -42.73 -18.52
CA ASN A 189 3.99 -44.19 -18.43
C ASN A 189 4.20 -44.84 -19.80
N LYS A 190 5.15 -44.31 -20.58
CA LYS A 190 5.43 -44.73 -21.97
C LYS A 190 6.46 -45.86 -22.04
N VAL A 191 7.25 -46.03 -20.98
CA VAL A 191 8.23 -47.10 -20.84
C VAL A 191 7.62 -48.12 -19.90
N GLN A 192 7.63 -49.40 -20.29
CA GLN A 192 7.18 -50.46 -19.38
C GLN A 192 8.38 -50.87 -18.52
N GLU A 193 8.27 -50.66 -17.21
CA GLU A 193 9.43 -50.79 -16.33
C GLU A 193 9.36 -52.02 -15.43
N THR A 194 10.53 -52.48 -14.97
CA THR A 194 10.57 -53.52 -13.92
C THR A 194 10.11 -53.01 -12.56
N ASN A 195 10.27 -51.72 -12.30
CA ASN A 195 9.96 -51.11 -11.01
C ASN A 195 9.41 -49.70 -11.18
N GLU A 196 8.09 -49.55 -11.17
CA GLU A 196 7.46 -48.22 -11.29
C GLU A 196 7.64 -47.31 -10.06
N ASN A 197 8.25 -47.80 -8.96
CA ASN A 197 8.31 -47.08 -7.69
C ASN A 197 9.56 -46.20 -7.51
N ASN A 198 10.57 -46.34 -8.37
CA ASN A 198 11.80 -45.52 -8.37
C ASN A 198 11.67 -44.28 -9.28
N ASN A 199 10.52 -44.09 -9.91
CA ASN A 199 10.20 -42.96 -10.79
C ASN A 199 9.79 -41.69 -10.06
N LEU A 200 9.64 -41.70 -8.74
CA LEU A 200 9.19 -40.57 -7.93
C LEU A 200 10.26 -40.13 -6.93
N ASP A 201 10.54 -38.83 -6.90
CA ASP A 201 11.32 -38.18 -5.84
C ASP A 201 10.51 -37.00 -5.26
N THR A 202 10.70 -36.75 -3.97
CA THR A 202 9.98 -35.69 -3.24
C THR A 202 10.95 -34.89 -2.38
N GLN A 203 11.00 -33.58 -2.62
CA GLN A 203 11.82 -32.63 -1.89
C GLN A 203 10.93 -31.64 -1.12
N PHE A 204 11.38 -31.23 0.07
CA PHE A 204 10.71 -30.19 0.86
C PHE A 204 11.57 -28.94 0.88
N VAL A 205 10.99 -27.80 0.49
CA VAL A 205 11.72 -26.53 0.42
C VAL A 205 10.96 -25.42 1.13
N ASN A 206 11.72 -24.55 1.80
CA ASN A 206 11.20 -23.34 2.41
C ASN A 206 11.71 -22.14 1.60
N PRO A 207 10.91 -21.57 0.69
CA PRO A 207 11.31 -20.39 -0.06
C PRO A 207 11.48 -19.21 0.90
N SER A 208 12.74 -18.83 1.15
CA SER A 208 13.10 -17.78 2.11
C SER A 208 13.40 -16.43 1.44
N GLN A 209 13.52 -16.43 0.11
CA GLN A 209 13.77 -15.24 -0.73
C GLN A 209 12.67 -15.13 -1.78
N THR A 210 12.55 -13.99 -2.47
CA THR A 210 11.66 -13.83 -3.63
C THR A 210 12.45 -13.90 -4.94
N CYS A 211 11.75 -14.14 -6.03
CA CYS A 211 12.33 -14.19 -7.37
C CYS A 211 12.78 -12.81 -7.82
N GLY A 212 14.05 -12.74 -8.20
CA GLY A 212 14.84 -11.51 -8.30
C GLY A 212 15.89 -11.50 -7.20
N GLY A 213 17.16 -11.26 -7.52
CA GLY A 213 18.15 -10.84 -6.52
C GLY A 213 17.79 -9.42 -6.05
N GLY A 214 16.59 -9.30 -5.48
CA GLY A 214 15.75 -8.13 -5.65
C GLY A 214 16.44 -6.94 -5.06
N LEU A 215 16.62 -5.89 -5.85
CA LEU A 215 16.96 -4.61 -5.27
C LEU A 215 15.89 -4.26 -4.22
N CYS A 216 16.26 -3.43 -3.25
CA CYS A 216 15.26 -2.81 -2.41
C CYS A 216 14.24 -2.10 -3.32
N ASP A 217 12.95 -2.31 -3.05
CA ASP A 217 11.85 -1.63 -3.76
C ASP A 217 10.82 -1.18 -2.72
N LEU A 218 10.80 0.13 -2.46
CA LEU A 218 9.92 0.74 -1.45
C LEU A 218 8.73 1.39 -2.14
N LYS A 219 7.62 0.67 -2.13
CA LYS A 219 6.35 1.20 -2.61
C LYS A 219 5.61 1.90 -1.48
N ALA A 220 5.28 3.17 -1.65
CA ALA A 220 4.31 3.80 -0.75
C ALA A 220 2.92 3.21 -0.99
N GLU A 221 2.28 2.77 0.08
CA GLU A 221 0.93 2.20 0.04
C GLU A 221 -0.14 3.28 0.22
N SER A 222 0.15 4.28 1.06
CA SER A 222 -0.82 5.32 1.38
C SER A 222 -0.17 6.55 1.98
N ILE A 223 -0.79 7.69 1.72
CA ILE A 223 -0.57 8.95 2.44
C ILE A 223 -1.87 9.24 3.20
N SER A 224 -1.78 9.27 4.52
CA SER A 224 -2.89 9.41 5.45
C SER A 224 -2.71 10.67 6.28
N PRO A 225 -3.36 11.77 5.89
CA PRO A 225 -3.44 12.95 6.74
C PRO A 225 -4.50 12.72 7.82
N THR A 226 -4.12 12.97 9.07
CA THR A 226 -4.99 12.91 10.24
C THR A 226 -5.08 14.29 10.86
N TYR A 227 -6.28 14.68 11.27
CA TYR A 227 -6.55 15.97 11.89
C TYR A 227 -6.98 15.75 13.33
N SER A 228 -6.42 16.53 14.24
CA SER A 228 -7.06 16.70 15.53
C SER A 228 -8.33 17.52 15.33
N ASN A 229 -9.49 17.01 15.73
CA ASN A 229 -10.78 17.71 15.69
C ASN A 229 -10.87 18.92 16.64
N LEU A 230 -9.74 19.56 16.98
CA LEU A 230 -9.68 20.69 17.88
C LEU A 230 -9.93 21.99 17.09
N PRO A 231 -10.92 22.81 17.47
CA PRO A 231 -11.15 24.10 16.82
C PRO A 231 -9.93 25.02 16.98
N GLY A 232 -9.41 25.56 15.88
CA GLY A 232 -8.50 26.72 15.90
C GLY A 232 -6.99 26.44 15.81
N THR A 233 -6.55 25.19 15.74
CA THR A 233 -5.17 24.84 15.34
C THR A 233 -5.21 23.42 14.83
N TYR A 234 -5.03 23.23 13.53
CA TYR A 234 -4.89 21.91 12.95
C TYR A 234 -3.41 21.72 12.68
N PRO A 235 -2.63 21.02 13.52
CA PRO A 235 -1.47 20.33 12.97
C PRO A 235 -2.02 19.21 12.09
N ALA A 236 -1.83 19.31 10.77
CA ALA A 236 -2.11 18.16 9.92
C ALA A 236 -1.00 17.14 10.23
N LYS A 237 -1.37 16.01 10.82
CA LYS A 237 -0.45 14.88 11.02
C LYS A 237 -0.49 14.04 9.76
N ILE A 238 0.52 14.16 8.92
CA ILE A 238 0.63 13.40 7.68
C ILE A 238 1.44 12.14 7.96
N SER A 239 0.87 10.97 7.74
CA SER A 239 1.57 9.68 7.81
C SER A 239 1.68 9.08 6.42
N VAL A 240 2.87 8.63 6.04
CA VAL A 240 3.07 7.85 4.82
C VAL A 240 3.48 6.44 5.22
N LYS A 241 2.87 5.43 4.58
CA LYS A 241 3.20 4.02 4.77
C LYS A 241 3.92 3.48 3.55
N PHE A 242 5.00 2.76 3.77
CA PHE A 242 5.83 2.13 2.75
C PHE A 242 5.91 0.63 2.99
N ARG A 243 5.77 -0.16 1.94
CA ARG A 243 6.09 -1.59 1.95
C ARG A 243 7.32 -1.83 1.09
N ASN A 244 8.27 -2.58 1.63
CA ASN A 244 9.31 -3.16 0.79
C ASN A 244 8.71 -4.32 -0.01
N VAL A 245 8.44 -4.09 -1.29
CA VAL A 245 7.94 -5.12 -2.23
C VAL A 245 9.10 -5.82 -2.97
N GLY A 246 10.33 -5.35 -2.73
CA GLY A 246 11.56 -5.90 -3.28
C GLY A 246 12.07 -7.12 -2.50
N GLY A 247 13.10 -7.75 -3.07
CA GLY A 247 13.69 -8.99 -2.55
C GLY A 247 14.85 -8.80 -1.55
N ALA A 248 15.40 -7.58 -1.42
CA ALA A 248 16.48 -7.26 -0.48
C ALA A 248 16.04 -6.27 0.60
N ASN A 249 16.82 -6.20 1.68
CA ASN A 249 16.64 -5.22 2.74
C ASN A 249 16.88 -3.79 2.20
N CYS A 250 15.93 -2.91 2.45
CA CYS A 250 16.09 -1.48 2.23
C CYS A 250 16.89 -0.86 3.36
N GLN A 251 17.91 -0.09 3.02
CA GLN A 251 18.66 0.72 3.99
C GLN A 251 17.79 1.88 4.49
N SER A 252 18.19 2.49 5.60
CA SER A 252 17.52 3.72 6.06
C SER A 252 17.70 4.83 5.02
N SER A 253 16.70 5.68 4.89
CA SER A 253 16.72 6.77 3.90
C SER A 253 15.88 7.95 4.35
N THR A 254 16.22 9.14 3.87
CA THR A 254 15.55 10.39 4.27
C THR A 254 14.49 10.75 3.25
N LEU A 255 13.29 11.04 3.73
CA LEU A 255 12.14 11.49 2.95
C LEU A 255 11.87 12.96 3.27
N GLN A 256 11.59 13.74 2.24
CA GLN A 256 11.08 15.10 2.35
C GLN A 256 9.59 15.12 2.00
N LEU A 257 8.78 15.69 2.88
CA LEU A 257 7.38 15.99 2.58
C LEU A 257 7.26 17.44 2.11
N SER A 258 6.57 17.64 1.00
CA SER A 258 6.30 18.95 0.41
C SER A 258 4.79 19.16 0.24
N ARG A 259 4.35 20.39 0.50
CA ARG A 259 2.97 20.84 0.32
C ARG A 259 2.89 21.77 -0.88
N TYR A 260 1.88 21.54 -1.71
CA TYR A 260 1.51 22.37 -2.85
C TYR A 260 0.12 22.96 -2.61
N GLU A 261 -0.10 24.19 -3.05
CA GLU A 261 -1.43 24.79 -3.05
C GLU A 261 -2.25 24.27 -4.24
N GLY A 262 -3.51 23.95 -4.01
CA GLY A 262 -4.42 23.41 -5.00
C GLY A 262 -4.44 21.88 -5.11
N THR A 263 -5.06 21.40 -6.18
CA THR A 263 -5.38 19.98 -6.42
C THR A 263 -4.26 19.19 -7.10
N SER A 264 -3.14 19.82 -7.42
CA SER A 264 -2.03 19.17 -8.13
C SER A 264 -0.70 19.49 -7.46
N ALA A 265 0.25 18.56 -7.54
CA ALA A 265 1.64 18.78 -7.13
C ALA A 265 2.41 19.54 -8.23
N SER A 266 1.96 20.76 -8.52
CA SER A 266 2.59 21.64 -9.52
C SER A 266 2.79 23.05 -8.93
N GLY A 267 3.84 23.74 -9.37
CA GLY A 267 4.19 25.08 -8.88
C GLY A 267 5.08 25.09 -7.64
N SER A 268 5.04 26.19 -6.89
CA SER A 268 5.90 26.41 -5.71
C SER A 268 5.50 25.47 -4.57
N ALA A 269 6.46 24.67 -4.11
CA ALA A 269 6.28 23.76 -2.98
C ALA A 269 6.76 24.41 -1.68
N THR A 270 6.00 24.25 -0.60
CA THR A 270 6.48 24.50 0.77
C THR A 270 6.99 23.19 1.35
N VAL A 271 8.24 23.16 1.80
CA VAL A 271 8.80 21.98 2.48
C VAL A 271 8.21 21.90 3.90
N VAL A 272 7.50 20.82 4.20
CA VAL A 272 6.93 20.56 5.53
C VAL A 272 8.00 20.03 6.48
N GLY A 273 8.92 19.21 5.98
CA GLY A 273 10.07 18.74 6.74
C GLY A 273 10.63 17.41 6.24
N ASN A 274 11.73 16.97 6.87
CA ASN A 274 12.43 15.75 6.55
C ASN A 274 12.24 14.70 7.66
N GLN A 275 12.09 13.43 7.28
CA GLN A 275 12.01 12.31 8.21
C GLN A 275 12.82 11.12 7.71
N THR A 276 13.41 10.37 8.63
CA THR A 276 14.16 9.15 8.30
C THR A 276 13.23 7.95 8.35
N LEU A 277 13.12 7.24 7.23
CA LEU A 277 12.56 5.90 7.19
C LEU A 277 13.65 4.91 7.66
N SER A 278 13.36 4.14 8.70
CA SER A 278 14.26 3.07 9.13
C SER A 278 14.30 1.93 8.12
N SER A 279 15.35 1.10 8.19
CA SER A 279 15.52 -0.04 7.29
C SER A 279 14.29 -0.97 7.30
N ALA A 280 13.97 -1.54 6.14
CA ALA A 280 12.81 -2.39 5.93
C ALA A 280 13.22 -3.71 5.27
N SER A 281 12.94 -4.84 5.93
CA SER A 281 13.10 -6.17 5.32
C SER A 281 12.02 -6.44 4.26
N PRO A 282 12.20 -7.42 3.36
CA PRO A 282 11.17 -7.78 2.38
C PRO A 282 9.79 -7.97 3.01
N ASN A 283 8.76 -7.44 2.35
CA ASN A 283 7.37 -7.36 2.78
C ASN A 283 7.08 -6.60 4.08
N GLN A 284 8.09 -6.00 4.72
CA GLN A 284 7.89 -5.23 5.95
C GLN A 284 7.22 -3.88 5.64
N LEU A 285 6.21 -3.54 6.46
CA LEU A 285 5.55 -2.25 6.44
C LEU A 285 6.28 -1.29 7.39
N ARG A 286 6.57 -0.08 6.92
CA ARG A 286 7.12 1.03 7.70
C ARG A 286 6.25 2.27 7.55
N SER A 287 6.33 3.18 8.52
CA SER A 287 5.63 4.45 8.45
C SER A 287 6.50 5.58 8.99
N VAL A 288 6.34 6.74 8.39
CA VAL A 288 6.93 8.01 8.80
C VAL A 288 5.83 9.06 8.90
N GLY A 289 6.00 9.99 9.85
CA GLY A 289 4.99 10.99 10.17
C GLY A 289 5.57 12.41 10.19
N TRP A 290 4.81 13.36 9.67
CA TRP A 290 5.09 14.79 9.72
C TRP A 290 3.97 15.52 10.45
N SER A 291 4.30 16.67 11.04
CA SER A 291 3.32 17.63 11.55
C SER A 291 3.46 18.91 10.74
N ASP A 292 2.44 19.23 9.95
CA ASP A 292 2.36 20.51 9.24
C ASP A 292 1.59 21.52 10.08
N ASN A 293 2.34 22.39 10.76
CA ASN A 293 1.80 23.44 11.62
C ASN A 293 1.58 24.77 10.88
N ASP A 294 2.11 24.91 9.66
CA ASP A 294 2.21 26.17 8.93
C ASP A 294 1.27 26.19 7.71
N HIS A 295 0.14 25.47 7.78
CA HIS A 295 -0.86 25.51 6.71
C HIS A 295 -1.95 26.56 6.97
N PRO A 296 -2.44 27.22 5.90
CA PRO A 296 -3.60 28.10 6.00
C PRO A 296 -4.81 27.35 6.57
N SER A 297 -5.65 28.03 7.34
CA SER A 297 -6.83 27.45 8.00
C SER A 297 -7.91 26.91 7.04
N SER A 298 -7.79 27.19 5.73
CA SER A 298 -8.67 26.71 4.67
C SER A 298 -7.90 26.61 3.35
N GLY A 299 -8.37 25.74 2.47
CA GLY A 299 -7.79 25.58 1.13
C GLY A 299 -7.68 24.12 0.72
N THR A 300 -7.44 23.90 -0.57
CA THR A 300 -7.03 22.58 -1.05
C THR A 300 -5.52 22.55 -1.13
N PHE A 301 -4.90 21.53 -0.56
CA PHE A 301 -3.46 21.31 -0.63
C PHE A 301 -3.18 19.91 -1.13
N THR A 302 -2.11 19.78 -1.90
CA THR A 302 -1.61 18.48 -2.33
C THR A 302 -0.30 18.21 -1.62
N TYR A 303 -0.21 17.08 -0.94
CA TYR A 303 1.03 16.62 -0.31
C TYR A 303 1.72 15.64 -1.24
N ALA A 304 3.02 15.81 -1.42
CA ALA A 304 3.88 14.86 -2.11
C ALA A 304 5.10 14.58 -1.25
N TYR A 305 5.58 13.33 -1.25
CA TYR A 305 6.88 13.02 -0.70
C TYR A 305 7.91 12.86 -1.83
N SER A 306 9.18 13.02 -1.48
CA SER A 306 10.32 12.73 -2.34
C SER A 306 11.49 12.23 -1.49
N TRP A 307 12.41 11.47 -2.08
CA TRP A 307 13.64 11.07 -1.41
C TRP A 307 14.66 12.20 -1.40
N VAL A 308 15.34 12.39 -0.27
CA VAL A 308 16.47 13.31 -0.16
C VAL A 308 17.74 12.53 -0.48
N GLY A 309 18.36 12.84 -1.63
CA GLY A 309 19.54 12.13 -2.12
C GLY A 309 19.20 10.93 -3.00
N ASN A 310 20.09 9.94 -3.03
CA ASN A 310 19.85 8.72 -3.82
C ASN A 310 18.79 7.86 -3.12
N PRO A 311 17.68 7.52 -3.79
CA PRO A 311 16.68 6.62 -3.22
C PRO A 311 17.33 5.26 -2.93
N PRO A 312 16.91 4.57 -1.85
CA PRO A 312 17.32 3.18 -1.59
C PRO A 312 16.68 2.23 -2.61
N ASP A 313 15.71 2.72 -3.36
CA ASP A 313 14.91 2.04 -4.36
C ASP A 313 15.58 2.10 -5.74
N SER A 314 15.64 0.95 -6.40
CA SER A 314 16.09 0.85 -7.80
C SER A 314 15.05 1.29 -8.83
N ASP A 315 13.78 1.31 -8.45
CA ASP A 315 12.68 1.71 -9.30
C ASP A 315 12.33 3.18 -9.06
N THR A 316 12.80 4.04 -9.98
CA THR A 316 12.51 5.48 -9.91
C THR A 316 11.02 5.83 -10.10
N SER A 317 10.18 4.89 -10.55
CA SER A 317 8.75 5.12 -10.77
C SER A 317 7.92 5.09 -9.48
N ASN A 318 8.43 4.48 -8.40
CA ASN A 318 7.77 4.44 -7.07
C ASN A 318 8.08 5.68 -6.20
N ASN A 319 8.88 6.63 -6.71
CA ASN A 319 9.39 7.77 -5.97
C ASN A 319 8.41 8.93 -5.80
N PHE A 320 7.21 8.84 -6.37
CA PHE A 320 6.27 9.96 -6.35
C PHE A 320 4.83 9.49 -6.15
N LEU A 321 4.32 9.70 -4.94
CA LEU A 321 2.91 9.55 -4.62
C LEU A 321 2.40 10.87 -4.07
N THR A 322 1.28 11.32 -4.62
CA THR A 322 0.64 12.57 -4.25
C THR A 322 -0.72 12.29 -3.63
N LYS A 323 -1.07 13.05 -2.60
CA LYS A 323 -2.41 13.02 -2.01
C LYS A 323 -2.96 14.42 -1.87
N THR A 324 -4.06 14.69 -2.57
CA THR A 324 -4.82 15.93 -2.41
C THR A 324 -5.73 15.85 -1.21
N VAL A 325 -5.74 16.94 -0.47
CA VAL A 325 -6.52 17.15 0.73
C VAL A 325 -7.24 18.48 0.58
N THR A 326 -8.56 18.46 0.70
CA THR A 326 -9.35 19.69 0.79
C THR A 326 -9.68 19.96 2.24
N PHE A 327 -9.21 21.09 2.76
CA PHE A 327 -9.59 21.62 4.05
C PHE A 327 -10.82 22.50 3.85
N THR A 328 -11.99 21.90 4.04
CA THR A 328 -13.23 22.66 4.24
C THR A 328 -13.27 23.12 5.69
N SER A 329 -13.22 24.43 5.89
CA SER A 329 -13.53 25.03 7.19
C SER A 329 -14.87 24.46 7.69
N PRO A 330 -14.97 23.98 8.94
CA PRO A 330 -16.23 23.49 9.49
C PRO A 330 -17.16 24.70 9.72
N GLY A 331 -17.88 25.09 8.67
CA GLY A 331 -18.78 26.25 8.65
C GLY A 331 -19.02 26.80 7.24
N GLY A 332 -19.27 25.92 6.26
CA GLY A 332 -19.51 26.30 4.87
C GLY A 332 -20.96 26.70 4.59
N GLY A 333 -21.31 27.96 4.90
CA GLY A 333 -22.19 28.71 4.01
C GLY A 333 -21.31 29.25 2.89
N ASN A 334 -21.60 28.83 1.65
CA ASN A 334 -20.94 29.21 0.38
C ASN A 334 -19.93 30.37 0.47
N GLN A 335 -18.65 30.06 0.32
CA GLN A 335 -17.63 31.07 0.03
C GLN A 335 -17.01 30.76 -1.32
N GLY A 336 -17.50 31.48 -2.34
CA GLY A 336 -16.80 31.56 -3.61
C GLY A 336 -15.44 32.18 -3.37
N GLY A 337 -14.38 31.47 -3.79
CA GLY A 337 -13.00 31.94 -3.78
C GLY A 337 -12.76 33.07 -4.78
N GLY A 338 -13.42 34.21 -4.57
CA GLY A 338 -13.01 35.48 -5.13
C GLY A 338 -11.97 36.10 -4.20
N ASN A 339 -10.84 36.54 -4.75
CA ASN A 339 -9.96 37.51 -4.12
C ASN A 339 -10.85 38.61 -3.48
N PRO A 340 -10.87 38.80 -2.14
CA PRO A 340 -11.85 39.68 -1.52
C PRO A 340 -11.52 41.12 -1.90
N ALA A 341 -12.16 41.59 -2.97
CA ALA A 341 -12.31 42.99 -3.29
C ALA A 341 -13.23 43.59 -2.20
N GLY A 342 -12.66 43.89 -1.03
CA GLY A 342 -13.42 44.29 0.15
C GLY A 342 -12.65 44.17 1.46
N CYS A 343 -13.30 44.55 2.56
CA CYS A 343 -12.81 44.30 3.92
C CYS A 343 -13.05 42.82 4.25
N ASP A 344 -12.02 42.15 4.77
CA ASP A 344 -12.09 40.77 5.26
C ASP A 344 -11.53 40.73 6.67
N LEU A 345 -12.38 40.81 7.69
CA LEU A 345 -11.92 40.86 9.07
C LEU A 345 -11.78 39.43 9.59
N SER A 346 -10.64 39.07 10.12
CA SER A 346 -10.44 37.78 10.82
C SER A 346 -10.19 38.00 12.29
N ALA A 347 -10.66 37.10 13.16
CA ALA A 347 -10.45 37.19 14.60
C ALA A 347 -10.02 35.85 15.21
N VAL A 348 -8.99 35.86 16.07
CA VAL A 348 -8.43 34.66 16.71
C VAL A 348 -8.13 34.90 18.18
N PHE A 349 -8.54 33.98 19.06
CA PHE A 349 -8.19 34.01 20.48
C PHE A 349 -6.71 33.67 20.69
N ILE A 350 -5.98 34.56 21.33
CA ILE A 350 -4.56 34.37 21.71
C ILE A 350 -4.43 33.94 23.17
N ALA A 351 -5.31 34.43 24.05
CA ALA A 351 -5.33 34.08 25.48
C ALA A 351 -6.77 33.99 26.01
N PRO A 352 -7.03 33.26 27.11
CA PRO A 352 -6.11 32.36 27.82
C PRO A 352 -5.89 31.06 27.03
N GLY A 353 -5.17 30.06 27.56
CA GLY A 353 -5.14 28.72 27.01
C GLY A 353 -6.51 28.00 27.11
N ASN A 354 -6.52 26.67 26.94
CA ASN A 354 -7.75 25.88 27.08
C ASN A 354 -8.15 25.63 28.54
N THR A 355 -7.24 25.91 29.49
CA THR A 355 -7.44 25.69 30.92
C THR A 355 -7.04 26.92 31.71
N VAL A 356 -7.86 27.31 32.69
CA VAL A 356 -7.62 28.45 33.60
C VAL A 356 -8.02 28.03 35.02
N SER A 357 -7.41 28.60 36.06
CA SER A 357 -7.84 28.35 37.44
C SER A 357 -9.22 28.98 37.71
N GLY A 358 -10.17 28.19 38.22
CA GLY A 358 -11.51 28.65 38.57
C GLY A 358 -11.50 29.72 39.66
N GLY A 359 -12.39 30.70 39.56
CA GLY A 359 -12.50 31.81 40.52
C GLY A 359 -11.36 32.83 40.51
N SER A 360 -10.34 32.65 39.67
CA SER A 360 -9.22 33.58 39.51
C SER A 360 -9.51 34.67 38.48
N ASN A 361 -8.70 35.74 38.48
CA ASN A 361 -8.74 36.75 37.42
C ASN A 361 -8.40 36.10 36.08
N SER A 362 -9.26 36.27 35.08
CA SER A 362 -9.04 35.75 33.73
C SER A 362 -8.94 36.90 32.73
N SER A 363 -8.01 36.81 31.79
CA SER A 363 -7.85 37.78 30.71
C SER A 363 -7.96 37.07 29.36
N PHE A 364 -8.82 37.60 28.50
CA PHE A 364 -9.06 37.11 27.15
C PHE A 364 -8.48 38.08 26.16
N GLN A 365 -7.54 37.60 25.34
CA GLN A 365 -6.97 38.40 24.25
C GLN A 365 -7.43 37.83 22.93
N VAL A 366 -7.97 38.70 22.08
CA VAL A 366 -8.35 38.34 20.71
C VAL A 366 -7.68 39.32 19.76
N ARG A 367 -7.03 38.76 18.75
CA ARG A 367 -6.41 39.51 17.67
C ARG A 367 -7.34 39.55 16.48
N PHE A 368 -7.52 40.75 15.98
CA PHE A 368 -8.25 41.07 14.77
C PHE A 368 -7.25 41.42 13.69
N LYS A 369 -7.46 40.93 12.47
CA LYS A 369 -6.64 41.27 11.30
C LYS A 369 -7.53 41.49 10.08
N ASN A 370 -7.32 42.58 9.36
CA ASN A 370 -7.90 42.75 8.04
C ASN A 370 -7.06 41.98 6.99
N GLN A 371 -7.61 40.90 6.46
CA GLN A 371 -7.03 40.08 5.39
C GLN A 371 -7.42 40.58 3.98
N GLY A 372 -8.33 41.54 3.91
CA GLY A 372 -8.91 42.05 2.68
C GLY A 372 -8.11 43.21 2.11
N THR A 373 -8.57 43.71 0.98
CA THR A 373 -7.93 44.81 0.25
C THR A 373 -8.49 46.19 0.61
N ALA A 374 -9.72 46.27 1.15
CA ALA A 374 -10.34 47.51 1.59
C ALA A 374 -10.27 47.67 3.12
N THR A 375 -10.28 48.91 3.60
CA THR A 375 -10.28 49.21 5.04
C THR A 375 -11.56 48.69 5.71
N CYS A 376 -11.37 47.90 6.76
CA CYS A 376 -12.44 47.46 7.64
C CYS A 376 -12.89 48.61 8.55
N GLN A 377 -14.19 48.85 8.64
CA GLN A 377 -14.73 49.89 9.51
C GLN A 377 -14.48 49.57 10.99
N GLY A 378 -14.53 50.58 11.85
CA GLY A 378 -14.47 50.36 13.29
C GLY A 378 -15.78 49.78 13.82
N ALA A 379 -15.72 49.03 14.93
CA ALA A 379 -16.88 48.41 15.55
C ALA A 379 -16.74 48.33 17.08
N LYS A 380 -17.86 48.17 17.78
CA LYS A 380 -17.87 47.83 19.21
C LYS A 380 -17.98 46.31 19.36
N ILE A 381 -16.97 45.72 19.99
CA ILE A 381 -16.88 44.27 20.18
C ILE A 381 -17.13 43.91 21.64
N SER A 382 -18.00 42.96 21.88
CA SER A 382 -18.22 42.40 23.22
C SER A 382 -17.96 40.89 23.21
N LEU A 383 -17.49 40.38 24.35
CA LEU A 383 -17.28 38.96 24.56
C LEU A 383 -18.35 38.43 25.50
N SER A 384 -19.05 37.38 25.09
CA SER A 384 -20.07 36.68 25.89
C SER A 384 -19.55 35.32 26.31
N ARG A 385 -19.91 34.89 27.52
CA ARG A 385 -19.63 33.58 28.11
C ARG A 385 -20.92 32.79 28.29
N TYR A 386 -20.90 31.52 27.91
CA TYR A 386 -21.99 30.55 27.97
C TYR A 386 -21.57 29.34 28.79
N ASN A 387 -22.50 28.74 29.53
CA ASN A 387 -22.22 27.54 30.31
C ASN A 387 -22.11 26.30 29.39
N GLY A 388 -21.10 25.47 29.62
CA GLY A 388 -20.84 24.26 28.84
C GLY A 388 -19.94 24.48 27.62
N SER A 389 -19.84 23.46 26.78
CA SER A 389 -18.96 23.44 25.60
C SER A 389 -19.57 24.07 24.35
N LYS A 390 -20.87 24.41 24.38
CA LYS A 390 -21.60 25.02 23.25
C LYS A 390 -21.91 26.49 23.55
N CYS A 391 -21.64 27.37 22.59
CA CYS A 391 -21.93 28.80 22.69
C CYS A 391 -23.41 29.10 22.34
N SER A 392 -24.34 28.53 23.13
CA SER A 392 -25.78 28.65 22.91
C SER A 392 -26.53 28.92 24.23
N GLY A 393 -27.70 29.56 24.15
CA GLY A 393 -28.52 29.89 25.32
C GLY A 393 -28.23 31.27 25.91
N TYR A 394 -28.52 31.45 27.20
CA TYR A 394 -28.29 32.72 27.90
C TYR A 394 -26.80 32.93 28.19
N GLY A 395 -26.21 33.94 27.56
CA GLY A 395 -24.81 34.33 27.75
C GLY A 395 -24.66 35.52 28.71
N SER A 396 -23.57 35.55 29.47
CA SER A 396 -23.16 36.68 30.32
C SER A 396 -21.98 37.42 29.68
N LYS A 397 -21.91 38.75 29.77
CA LYS A 397 -20.80 39.52 29.19
C LYS A 397 -19.54 39.44 30.06
N VAL A 398 -18.40 39.20 29.42
CA VAL A 398 -17.07 39.15 30.05
C VAL A 398 -16.64 40.58 30.39
N GLY A 399 -16.29 40.80 31.66
CA GLY A 399 -15.91 42.11 32.20
C GLY A 399 -17.06 42.96 32.77
N GLY A 400 -18.30 42.48 32.74
CA GLY A 400 -19.48 43.19 33.26
C GLY A 400 -20.49 43.58 32.18
N SER A 401 -21.69 43.99 32.59
CA SER A 401 -22.75 44.42 31.67
C SER A 401 -22.31 45.66 30.88
N GLY A 402 -22.23 45.56 29.55
CA GLY A 402 -21.94 46.68 28.67
C GLY A 402 -20.47 46.87 28.28
N ASN A 403 -19.56 45.94 28.64
CA ASN A 403 -18.15 46.03 28.25
C ASN A 403 -17.93 45.71 26.76
N PHE A 404 -18.16 46.73 25.94
CA PHE A 404 -17.69 46.78 24.57
C PHE A 404 -16.28 47.36 24.53
N GLN A 405 -15.44 46.80 23.66
CA GLN A 405 -14.16 47.37 23.28
C GLN A 405 -14.25 47.91 21.86
N ALA A 406 -13.59 49.04 21.61
CA ALA A 406 -13.52 49.63 20.30
C ALA A 406 -12.47 48.91 19.45
N LEU A 407 -12.93 48.28 18.36
CA LEU A 407 -12.09 47.93 17.23
C LEU A 407 -11.97 49.17 16.35
N ASN A 408 -10.75 49.69 16.23
CA ASN A 408 -10.47 50.80 15.33
C ASN A 408 -10.57 50.33 13.87
N PRO A 409 -10.82 51.22 12.91
CA PRO A 409 -10.73 50.86 11.50
C PRO A 409 -9.35 50.26 11.18
N LEU A 410 -9.35 49.14 10.44
CA LEU A 410 -8.13 48.41 10.08
C LEU A 410 -7.92 48.45 8.57
N SER A 411 -6.82 49.06 8.13
CA SER A 411 -6.38 48.99 6.73
C SER A 411 -5.91 47.57 6.37
N SER A 412 -5.75 47.29 5.09
CA SER A 412 -5.28 45.97 4.62
C SER A 412 -4.00 45.54 5.35
N GLY A 413 -4.02 44.32 5.89
CA GLY A 413 -2.91 43.73 6.64
C GLY A 413 -2.73 44.22 8.08
N GLN A 414 -3.45 45.27 8.52
CA GLN A 414 -3.34 45.77 9.89
C GLN A 414 -4.03 44.85 10.90
N GLU A 415 -3.49 44.88 12.13
CA GLU A 415 -3.94 44.05 13.24
C GLU A 415 -4.21 44.90 14.49
N GLN A 416 -5.20 44.50 15.30
CA GLN A 416 -5.44 45.05 16.63
C GLN A 416 -5.75 43.92 17.62
N VAL A 417 -5.21 44.04 18.84
CA VAL A 417 -5.52 43.11 19.93
C VAL A 417 -6.45 43.79 20.94
N LEU A 418 -7.55 43.11 21.26
CA LEU A 418 -8.50 43.53 22.29
C LEU A 418 -8.43 42.58 23.49
N THR A 419 -8.59 43.11 24.71
CA THR A 419 -8.32 42.38 25.96
C THR A 419 -9.47 42.51 26.96
N TRP A 420 -10.25 41.47 27.19
CA TRP A 420 -11.32 41.45 28.19
C TRP A 420 -10.87 40.80 29.48
N SER A 421 -11.00 41.51 30.60
CA SER A 421 -10.65 40.99 31.92
C SER A 421 -11.88 40.69 32.76
N GLU A 422 -11.89 39.53 33.41
CA GLU A 422 -12.85 39.18 34.45
C GLU A 422 -12.16 39.20 35.81
N ARG A 423 -12.61 40.10 36.69
CA ARG A 423 -12.11 40.25 38.07
C ARG A 423 -12.46 39.07 38.98
N ARG A 424 -13.42 38.24 38.58
CA ARG A 424 -13.74 36.95 39.19
C ARG A 424 -14.18 36.03 38.08
N GLY A 425 -13.28 35.16 37.65
CA GLY A 425 -13.59 34.11 36.69
C GLY A 425 -14.75 33.23 37.18
N PRO A 426 -15.36 32.47 36.29
CA PRO A 426 -16.46 31.58 36.66
C PRO A 426 -16.00 30.50 37.65
N ARG A 427 -16.97 29.87 38.31
CA ARG A 427 -16.73 28.66 39.11
C ARG A 427 -16.18 27.55 38.20
N LYS A 428 -15.53 26.55 38.80
CA LYS A 428 -15.01 25.38 38.08
C LYS A 428 -16.04 24.81 37.11
N GLY A 429 -15.61 24.48 35.91
CA GLY A 429 -16.50 24.01 34.83
C GLY A 429 -16.02 24.45 33.45
N THR A 430 -16.71 23.96 32.41
CA THR A 430 -16.40 24.31 31.02
C THR A 430 -17.33 25.42 30.54
N TYR A 431 -16.78 26.42 29.87
CA TYR A 431 -17.52 27.57 29.36
C TYR A 431 -17.09 27.92 27.93
N CYS A 432 -18.06 28.23 27.08
CA CYS A 432 -17.85 28.67 25.71
C CYS A 432 -17.91 30.19 25.63
N HIS A 433 -16.96 30.80 24.95
CA HIS A 433 -16.85 32.25 24.77
C HIS A 433 -17.07 32.60 23.30
N LYS A 434 -17.94 33.58 23.04
CA LYS A 434 -18.32 34.01 21.67
C LYS A 434 -18.34 35.52 21.57
N MET A 435 -17.87 36.04 20.44
CA MET A 435 -17.87 37.47 20.16
C MET A 435 -19.20 37.97 19.61
N THR A 436 -19.50 39.24 19.87
CA THR A 436 -20.65 39.95 19.30
C THR A 436 -20.24 41.36 18.88
N TYR A 437 -20.71 41.77 17.71
CA TYR A 437 -20.39 43.03 17.04
C TYR A 437 -21.58 43.99 17.14
N SER A 438 -21.31 45.28 17.37
CA SER A 438 -22.30 46.34 17.34
C SER A 438 -21.71 47.60 16.67
N PRO A 439 -22.23 48.06 15.52
CA PRO A 439 -23.26 47.42 14.69
C PRO A 439 -22.80 46.05 14.16
N ALA A 440 -23.71 45.31 13.52
CA ALA A 440 -23.33 44.12 12.77
C ALA A 440 -22.22 44.48 11.76
N PHE A 441 -21.19 43.64 11.70
CA PHE A 441 -20.06 43.86 10.82
C PHE A 441 -20.37 43.25 9.46
N ASN A 442 -20.22 44.01 8.38
CA ASN A 442 -20.36 43.49 7.02
C ASN A 442 -18.95 43.31 6.45
N ASP A 443 -18.52 42.08 6.26
CA ASP A 443 -17.25 41.75 5.64
C ASP A 443 -17.45 40.75 4.49
N SER A 444 -16.40 40.55 3.70
CA SER A 444 -16.43 39.59 2.59
C SER A 444 -16.48 38.13 3.04
N ASN A 445 -16.18 37.86 4.32
CA ASN A 445 -16.10 36.53 4.90
C ASN A 445 -16.73 36.51 6.30
N ASN A 446 -18.05 36.44 6.38
CA ASN A 446 -18.72 36.57 7.68
C ASN A 446 -18.49 35.38 8.65
N ASN A 447 -17.64 34.42 8.27
CA ASN A 447 -17.34 33.23 9.04
C ASN A 447 -16.04 33.34 9.84
N ASN A 448 -15.07 34.17 9.43
CA ASN A 448 -13.73 34.20 10.05
C ASN A 448 -13.56 35.28 11.14
N HIS A 449 -14.52 36.19 11.34
CA HIS A 449 -14.56 37.12 12.48
C HIS A 449 -15.49 36.68 13.62
N HIS A 450 -16.07 35.49 13.62
CA HIS A 450 -16.91 35.02 14.73
C HIS A 450 -16.29 33.86 15.52
N PRO A 451 -15.04 34.00 16.04
CA PRO A 451 -14.39 32.91 16.73
C PRO A 451 -15.15 32.54 18.01
N GLN A 452 -15.14 31.25 18.32
CA GLN A 452 -15.64 30.71 19.58
C GLN A 452 -14.51 29.96 20.28
N LYS A 453 -14.48 30.05 21.61
CA LYS A 453 -13.46 29.36 22.42
C LYS A 453 -14.05 28.72 23.67
N THR A 454 -13.82 27.43 23.80
CA THR A 454 -14.17 26.67 24.99
C THR A 454 -12.99 26.65 25.97
N VAL A 455 -13.24 27.07 27.21
CA VAL A 455 -12.24 27.13 28.28
C VAL A 455 -12.74 26.30 29.46
N SER A 456 -11.86 25.47 30.01
CA SER A 456 -12.11 24.69 31.22
C SER A 456 -11.51 25.39 32.43
N TYR A 457 -12.34 25.70 33.41
CA TYR A 457 -11.94 26.30 34.68
C TYR A 457 -11.78 25.22 35.74
N GLN A 458 -10.57 25.10 36.29
CA GLN A 458 -10.17 24.01 37.18
C GLN A 458 -10.02 24.41 38.65
#